data_AF-M0LUI5-F1
#
_entry.id   AF-M0LUI5-F1
#
_cell.length_a   1.000
_cell.length_b   1.000
_cell.length_c   1.000
_cell.angle_alpha   90.00
_cell.angle_beta   90.00
_cell.angle_gamma   90.00
#
_symmetry.space_group_name_H-M   'P 1'
#
loop_
_entity.id
_entity.type
_entity.pdbx_description
1 polymer ?
#
loop_
_entity_poly.entity_id
_entity_poly.type
_entity_poly.pdbx_seq_one_letter_code
_entity_poly.pdbx_strand_id
1 'polypeptide(L)'
;MIGEHAFCPTSGASLSREVHYDDRGRPERTPQSDDLSPNATLEAPLTTGARRSSRRALLTYFRRCHRRHADADDECYRRAALALARLKRTASGRDERDVVVWFALGERLAYEGFDVEWMAAHADPRCPDCGARLSYASDSDGLVGYCGVSCRDERTDRLAEIRETVRSLFARTYPDEPTPETDALTLL
;
A
#
# COMPACT_ATOMS: atom_id res chain seq x y z
N MET A 1 5.90 1.47 0.30
CA MET A 1 5.65 0.05 -0.05
C MET A 1 6.97 -0.69 -0.32
N ILE A 2 7.00 -2.01 -0.14
CA ILE A 2 8.19 -2.87 -0.36
C ILE A 2 8.00 -3.78 -1.57
N GLY A 3 9.07 -4.09 -2.31
CA GLY A 3 9.07 -5.04 -3.43
C GLY A 3 9.03 -4.37 -4.81
N GLU A 4 8.31 -4.98 -5.75
CA GLU A 4 8.19 -4.51 -7.14
C GLU A 4 7.64 -3.08 -7.22
N HIS A 5 6.66 -2.80 -6.37
CA HIS A 5 5.98 -1.51 -6.24
C HIS A 5 6.65 -0.53 -5.26
N ALA A 6 7.92 -0.74 -4.94
CA ALA A 6 8.61 0.14 -3.99
C ALA A 6 8.84 1.55 -4.55
N PHE A 7 8.75 2.52 -3.66
CA PHE A 7 8.93 3.94 -3.93
C PHE A 7 9.66 4.60 -2.75
N CYS A 8 10.25 5.77 -2.96
CA CYS A 8 10.93 6.51 -1.90
C CYS A 8 9.93 6.90 -0.79
N PRO A 9 10.12 6.47 0.46
CA PRO A 9 9.11 6.64 1.51
C PRO A 9 8.90 8.09 1.95
N THR A 10 9.82 8.98 1.59
CA THR A 10 9.75 10.42 1.91
C THR A 10 9.08 11.23 0.80
N SER A 11 9.47 11.01 -0.45
CA SER A 11 9.03 11.81 -1.61
C SER A 11 7.91 11.16 -2.43
N GLY A 12 7.82 9.82 -2.43
CA GLY A 12 6.97 9.07 -3.35
C GLY A 12 7.63 8.80 -4.70
N ALA A 13 8.88 9.19 -4.89
CA ALA A 13 9.64 8.99 -6.13
C ALA A 13 9.76 7.50 -6.51
N SER A 14 9.80 7.22 -7.82
CA SER A 14 10.13 5.88 -8.31
C SER A 14 11.57 5.53 -7.91
N LEU A 15 11.86 4.25 -7.77
CA LEU A 15 13.22 3.78 -7.50
C LEU A 15 13.87 3.31 -8.80
N SER A 16 15.20 3.48 -8.89
CA SER A 16 16.02 3.04 -10.02
C SER A 16 15.85 1.54 -10.30
N ARG A 17 16.13 1.13 -11.54
CA ARG A 17 16.26 -0.30 -11.88
C ARG A 17 17.58 -0.88 -11.36
N GLU A 18 18.62 -0.06 -11.31
CA GLU A 18 19.91 -0.42 -10.73
C GLU A 18 19.77 -0.66 -9.23
N VAL A 19 20.31 -1.78 -8.77
CA VAL A 19 20.25 -2.25 -7.39
C VAL A 19 21.67 -2.27 -6.84
N HIS A 20 21.87 -1.54 -5.74
CA HIS A 20 23.07 -1.60 -4.92
C HIS A 20 22.82 -2.58 -3.78
N TYR A 21 23.87 -3.12 -3.16
CA TYR A 21 23.73 -3.98 -1.99
C TYR A 21 24.48 -3.35 -0.82
N ASP A 22 23.83 -3.27 0.34
CA ASP A 22 24.47 -2.82 1.58
C ASP A 22 25.48 -3.86 2.11
N ASP A 23 26.20 -3.52 3.18
CA ASP A 23 27.18 -4.41 3.83
C ASP A 23 26.57 -5.72 4.37
N ARG A 24 25.24 -5.84 4.41
CA ARG A 24 24.49 -7.02 4.83
C ARG A 24 23.84 -7.75 3.65
N GLY A 25 24.17 -7.38 2.42
CA GLY A 25 23.63 -7.97 1.20
C GLY A 25 22.16 -7.61 0.94
N ARG A 26 21.63 -6.55 1.54
CA ARG A 26 20.26 -6.09 1.28
C ARG A 26 20.25 -5.21 0.04
N PRO A 27 19.34 -5.45 -0.92
CA PRO A 27 19.24 -4.62 -2.11
C PRO A 27 18.81 -3.21 -1.71
N GLU A 28 19.32 -2.17 -2.35
CA GLU A 28 18.90 -0.77 -2.18
C GLU A 28 18.87 -0.08 -3.55
N ARG A 29 18.02 0.94 -3.69
CA ARG A 29 17.83 1.64 -4.97
C ARG A 29 17.77 3.15 -4.77
N THR A 30 18.18 3.87 -5.80
CA THR A 30 18.22 5.35 -5.81
C THR A 30 16.86 5.91 -6.23
N PRO A 31 16.30 6.89 -5.50
CA PRO A 31 15.11 7.61 -5.94
C PRO A 31 15.35 8.37 -7.26
N GLN A 32 14.42 8.25 -8.21
CA GLN A 32 14.47 8.93 -9.50
C GLN A 32 13.59 10.18 -9.50
N SER A 33 14.12 11.30 -9.98
CA SER A 33 13.31 12.50 -10.25
C SER A 33 12.32 12.23 -11.38
N ASP A 34 11.09 12.68 -11.20
CA ASP A 34 10.06 12.76 -12.22
C ASP A 34 9.25 14.04 -12.03
N ASP A 35 8.31 14.33 -12.95
CA ASP A 35 7.44 15.53 -12.88
C ASP A 35 6.67 15.63 -11.56
N LEU A 36 6.41 14.50 -10.89
CA LEU A 36 5.68 14.44 -9.62
C LEU A 36 6.62 14.51 -8.40
N SER A 37 7.93 14.40 -8.60
CA SER A 37 8.97 14.39 -7.57
C SER A 37 10.28 15.00 -8.10
N PRO A 38 10.29 16.29 -8.49
CA PRO A 38 11.46 16.91 -9.14
C PRO A 38 12.71 16.93 -8.26
N ASN A 39 12.53 16.99 -6.93
CA ASN A 39 13.64 17.05 -5.96
C ASN A 39 14.03 15.66 -5.39
N ALA A 40 13.61 14.56 -6.02
CA ALA A 40 13.84 13.22 -5.48
C ALA A 40 15.32 12.84 -5.37
N THR A 41 16.15 13.35 -6.28
CA THR A 41 17.56 12.95 -6.43
C THR A 41 18.53 13.74 -5.54
N LEU A 42 18.12 14.91 -5.05
CA LEU A 42 19.08 15.86 -4.48
C LEU A 42 19.58 15.48 -3.07
N GLU A 43 18.81 14.71 -2.29
CA GLU A 43 19.17 14.36 -0.90
C GLU A 43 18.58 13.03 -0.39
N ALA A 44 18.01 12.19 -1.26
CA ALA A 44 17.29 11.01 -0.79
C ALA A 44 18.23 9.79 -0.67
N PRO A 45 18.32 9.14 0.52
CA PRO A 45 19.16 7.97 0.72
C PRO A 45 18.70 6.79 -0.13
N LEU A 46 19.62 5.87 -0.40
CA LEU A 46 19.29 4.56 -0.97
C LEU A 46 18.20 3.88 -0.12
N THR A 47 17.21 3.26 -0.77
CA THR A 47 16.08 2.66 -0.06
C THR A 47 15.49 1.48 -0.82
N THR A 48 14.90 0.53 -0.08
CA THR A 48 14.04 -0.54 -0.63
C THR A 48 12.58 -0.13 -0.72
N GLY A 49 12.29 1.14 -0.44
CA GLY A 49 11.01 1.59 0.07
C GLY A 49 10.91 1.36 1.58
N ALA A 50 9.79 1.77 2.17
CA ALA A 50 9.47 1.46 3.56
C ALA A 50 8.11 0.79 3.66
N ARG A 51 7.89 0.11 4.79
CA ARG A 51 6.55 -0.34 5.18
C ARG A 51 5.66 0.84 5.55
N ARG A 52 6.23 1.98 5.93
CA ARG A 52 5.51 3.20 6.32
C ARG A 52 6.13 4.38 5.60
N SER A 53 5.34 5.05 4.81
CA SER A 53 5.72 6.24 4.05
C SER A 53 4.95 7.45 4.54
N SER A 54 5.50 8.62 4.21
CA SER A 54 4.82 9.89 4.47
C SER A 54 3.51 9.97 3.67
N ARG A 55 2.55 10.77 4.15
CA ARG A 55 1.31 11.06 3.41
C ARG A 55 1.60 11.59 2.02
N ARG A 56 2.58 12.50 1.90
CA ARG A 56 2.99 13.08 0.63
C ARG A 56 3.49 12.00 -0.33
N ALA A 57 4.33 11.09 0.16
CA ALA A 57 4.88 10.02 -0.66
C ALA A 57 3.79 9.08 -1.20
N LEU A 58 2.81 8.71 -0.37
CA LEU A 58 1.68 7.90 -0.83
C LEU A 58 0.80 8.61 -1.86
N LEU A 59 0.53 9.91 -1.69
CA LEU A 59 -0.26 10.67 -2.66
C LEU A 59 0.48 10.81 -4.00
N THR A 60 1.78 11.09 -3.96
CA THR A 60 2.62 11.09 -5.16
C THR A 60 2.60 9.73 -5.85
N TYR A 61 2.75 8.65 -5.09
CA TYR A 61 2.69 7.28 -5.60
C TYR A 61 1.32 6.97 -6.23
N PHE A 62 0.23 7.35 -5.56
CA PHE A 62 -1.14 7.24 -6.07
C PHE A 62 -1.29 7.91 -7.44
N ARG A 63 -0.91 9.19 -7.55
CA ARG A 63 -0.99 9.94 -8.82
C ARG A 63 -0.19 9.28 -9.93
N ARG A 64 1.00 8.76 -9.62
CA ARG A 64 1.84 8.06 -10.59
C ARG A 64 1.14 6.79 -11.09
N CYS A 65 0.56 6.00 -10.19
CA CYS A 65 -0.12 4.77 -10.56
C CYS A 65 -1.41 5.05 -11.35
N HIS A 66 -2.22 6.02 -10.92
CA HIS A 66 -3.43 6.45 -11.63
C HIS A 66 -3.13 6.87 -13.06
N ARG A 67 -2.09 7.70 -13.28
CA ARG A 67 -1.66 8.15 -14.62
C ARG A 67 -1.21 7.03 -15.58
N ARG A 68 -1.01 5.80 -15.10
CA ARG A 68 -0.73 4.63 -15.97
C ARG A 68 -2.00 3.96 -16.49
N HIS A 69 -3.13 4.23 -15.85
CA HIS A 69 -4.41 3.56 -16.07
C HIS A 69 -5.50 4.52 -16.58
N ALA A 70 -5.40 5.80 -16.24
CA ALA A 70 -6.35 6.84 -16.64
C ALA A 70 -5.67 8.20 -16.81
N ASP A 71 -6.37 9.13 -17.45
CA ASP A 71 -5.97 10.54 -17.52
C ASP A 71 -5.96 11.20 -16.14
N ALA A 72 -5.34 12.38 -16.03
CA ALA A 72 -5.31 13.11 -14.77
C ALA A 72 -6.73 13.51 -14.33
N ASP A 73 -7.08 13.17 -13.09
CA ASP A 73 -8.36 13.52 -12.47
C ASP A 73 -8.11 14.30 -11.17
N ASP A 74 -8.31 15.62 -11.24
CA ASP A 74 -8.10 16.51 -10.11
C ASP A 74 -9.05 16.26 -8.95
N GLU A 75 -10.29 15.81 -9.23
CA GLU A 75 -11.24 15.51 -8.17
C GLU A 75 -10.82 14.24 -7.45
N CYS A 76 -10.52 13.16 -8.18
CA CYS A 76 -9.96 11.94 -7.60
C CYS A 76 -8.72 12.25 -6.74
N TYR A 77 -7.80 13.08 -7.23
CA TYR A 77 -6.60 13.47 -6.48
C TYR A 77 -6.89 14.27 -5.21
N ARG A 78 -7.89 15.15 -5.22
CA ARG A 78 -8.33 15.89 -4.02
C ARG A 78 -8.95 14.93 -3.00
N ARG A 79 -9.85 14.06 -3.44
CA ARG A 79 -10.49 13.05 -2.58
C ARG A 79 -9.45 12.10 -1.97
N ALA A 80 -8.53 11.59 -2.77
CA ALA A 80 -7.44 10.74 -2.29
C ALA A 80 -6.55 11.45 -1.26
N ALA A 81 -6.22 12.73 -1.47
CA ALA A 81 -5.41 13.51 -0.55
C ALA A 81 -6.08 13.71 0.82
N LEU A 82 -7.39 13.95 0.84
CA LEU A 82 -8.19 14.09 2.06
C LEU A 82 -8.33 12.74 2.79
N ALA A 83 -8.66 11.67 2.05
CA ALA A 83 -8.78 10.32 2.60
C ALA A 83 -7.46 9.84 3.23
N LEU A 84 -6.33 10.01 2.52
CA LEU A 84 -5.01 9.69 3.05
C LEU A 84 -4.67 10.48 4.33
N ALA A 85 -5.08 11.75 4.42
CA ALA A 85 -4.86 12.55 5.61
C ALA A 85 -5.63 12.01 6.83
N ARG A 86 -6.86 11.54 6.63
CA ARG A 86 -7.67 10.93 7.69
C ARG A 86 -7.13 9.55 8.07
N LEU A 87 -6.92 8.67 7.09
CA LEU A 87 -6.41 7.31 7.30
C LEU A 87 -5.07 7.31 8.04
N LYS A 88 -4.09 8.11 7.60
CA LYS A 88 -2.78 8.18 8.28
C LYS A 88 -2.84 8.79 9.69
N ARG A 89 -3.85 9.61 9.99
CA ARG A 89 -4.06 10.17 11.34
C ARG A 89 -4.69 9.13 12.28
N THR A 90 -5.60 8.30 11.76
CA THR A 90 -6.29 7.25 12.52
C THR A 90 -5.45 5.98 12.67
N ALA A 91 -4.58 5.70 11.71
CA ALA A 91 -3.74 4.51 11.72
C ALA A 91 -2.76 4.52 12.90
N SER A 92 -2.61 3.36 13.54
CA SER A 92 -1.63 3.15 14.61
C SER A 92 -1.09 1.71 14.54
N GLY A 93 0.14 1.49 15.01
CA GLY A 93 0.71 0.15 15.09
C GLY A 93 0.83 -0.55 13.72
N ARG A 94 0.10 -1.65 13.54
CA ARG A 94 0.15 -2.44 12.30
C ARG A 94 -0.54 -1.73 11.13
N ASP A 95 -1.50 -0.87 11.41
CA ASP A 95 -2.36 -0.21 10.43
C ASP A 95 -1.63 0.92 9.69
N GLU A 96 -0.52 1.41 10.26
CA GLU A 96 0.32 2.46 9.65
C GLU A 96 1.03 2.00 8.37
N ARG A 97 1.01 0.69 8.11
CA ARG A 97 1.64 0.08 6.94
C ARG A 97 1.00 0.61 5.67
N ASP A 98 1.83 1.00 4.71
CA ASP A 98 1.41 1.57 3.45
C ASP A 98 0.43 0.68 2.69
N VAL A 99 0.62 -0.65 2.74
CA VAL A 99 -0.29 -1.61 2.10
C VAL A 99 -1.69 -1.54 2.71
N VAL A 100 -1.80 -1.48 4.05
CA VAL A 100 -3.10 -1.36 4.73
C VAL A 100 -3.75 -0.02 4.40
N VAL A 101 -2.99 1.08 4.47
CA VAL A 101 -3.50 2.41 4.13
C VAL A 101 -3.89 2.50 2.65
N TRP A 102 -3.18 1.82 1.75
CA TRP A 102 -3.47 1.79 0.32
C TRP A 102 -4.77 1.08 0.02
N PHE A 103 -5.00 -0.11 0.58
CA PHE A 103 -6.27 -0.81 0.41
C PHE A 103 -7.43 -0.04 1.03
N ALA A 104 -7.28 0.50 2.25
CA ALA A 104 -8.31 1.33 2.87
C ALA A 104 -8.62 2.62 2.08
N LEU A 105 -7.61 3.21 1.43
CA LEU A 105 -7.81 4.33 0.50
C LEU A 105 -8.64 3.90 -0.71
N GLY A 106 -8.31 2.76 -1.29
CA GLY A 106 -9.02 2.26 -2.46
C GLY A 106 -10.48 1.95 -2.16
N GLU A 107 -10.80 1.27 -1.07
CA GLU A 107 -12.21 1.08 -0.65
C GLU A 107 -12.94 2.41 -0.46
N ARG A 108 -12.26 3.42 0.09
CA ARG A 108 -12.85 4.75 0.27
C ARG A 108 -13.17 5.41 -1.06
N LEU A 109 -12.29 5.30 -2.05
CA LEU A 109 -12.50 5.88 -3.37
C LEU A 109 -13.56 5.08 -4.16
N ALA A 110 -13.58 3.75 -4.03
CA ALA A 110 -14.63 2.90 -4.59
C ALA A 110 -16.01 3.29 -4.04
N TYR A 111 -16.12 3.49 -2.73
CA TYR A 111 -17.35 3.96 -2.06
C TYR A 111 -17.81 5.33 -2.61
N GLU A 112 -16.87 6.20 -2.99
CA GLU A 112 -17.16 7.49 -3.60
C GLU A 112 -17.44 7.42 -5.11
N GLY A 113 -17.42 6.23 -5.71
CA GLY A 113 -17.74 5.99 -7.12
C GLY A 113 -16.57 6.12 -8.09
N PHE A 114 -15.32 6.16 -7.60
CA PHE A 114 -14.14 6.15 -8.47
C PHE A 114 -13.79 4.73 -8.91
N ASP A 115 -13.32 4.58 -10.16
CA ASP A 115 -12.72 3.33 -10.64
C ASP A 115 -11.31 3.17 -10.05
N VAL A 116 -11.15 2.14 -9.23
CA VAL A 116 -9.93 1.87 -8.45
C VAL A 116 -9.45 0.44 -8.55
N GLU A 117 -10.02 -0.39 -9.43
CA GLU A 117 -9.61 -1.81 -9.57
C GLU A 117 -8.10 -1.92 -9.85
N TRP A 118 -7.56 -0.97 -10.62
CA TRP A 118 -6.13 -0.84 -10.92
C TRP A 118 -5.24 -0.74 -9.67
N MET A 119 -5.75 -0.29 -8.52
CA MET A 119 -4.97 -0.13 -7.30
C MET A 119 -4.47 -1.47 -6.75
N ALA A 120 -5.20 -2.56 -6.95
CA ALA A 120 -4.80 -3.89 -6.50
C ALA A 120 -3.49 -4.35 -7.18
N ALA A 121 -3.27 -3.95 -8.43
CA ALA A 121 -2.05 -4.25 -9.18
C ALA A 121 -0.81 -3.46 -8.72
N HIS A 122 -0.93 -2.55 -7.75
CA HIS A 122 0.17 -1.72 -7.24
C HIS A 122 0.46 -1.93 -5.76
N ALA A 123 -0.15 -2.93 -5.13
CA ALA A 123 0.12 -3.28 -3.75
C ALA A 123 0.06 -4.80 -3.54
N ASP A 124 1.19 -5.37 -3.13
CA ASP A 124 1.22 -6.76 -2.70
C ASP A 124 0.84 -6.86 -1.21
N PRO A 125 -0.16 -7.67 -0.83
CA PRO A 125 -0.32 -8.11 0.55
C PRO A 125 0.96 -8.80 1.05
N ARG A 126 1.34 -8.48 2.28
CA ARG A 126 2.54 -9.01 2.95
C ARG A 126 2.19 -9.43 4.36
N CYS A 127 2.85 -10.48 4.85
CA CYS A 127 2.60 -11.01 6.19
C CYS A 127 2.60 -9.88 7.25
N PRO A 128 1.52 -9.73 8.05
CA PRO A 128 1.43 -8.74 9.12
C PRO A 128 2.52 -8.85 10.18
N ASP A 129 3.16 -10.00 10.35
CA ASP A 129 4.22 -10.19 11.34
C ASP A 129 5.61 -9.92 10.74
N CYS A 130 6.07 -10.79 9.83
CA CYS A 130 7.43 -10.69 9.29
C CYS A 130 7.55 -9.85 8.01
N GLY A 131 6.44 -9.52 7.35
CA GLY A 131 6.41 -8.82 6.06
C GLY A 131 6.97 -9.59 4.87
N ALA A 132 7.13 -10.91 4.99
CA ALA A 132 7.38 -11.79 3.86
C ALA A 132 6.22 -11.79 2.86
N ARG A 133 6.48 -12.25 1.64
CA ARG A 133 5.45 -12.48 0.64
C ARG A 133 4.47 -13.54 1.14
N LEU A 134 3.20 -13.39 0.75
CA LEU A 134 2.21 -14.42 0.97
C LEU A 134 2.28 -15.46 -0.14
N SER A 135 2.05 -16.72 0.21
CA SER A 135 1.76 -17.81 -0.70
C SER A 135 0.26 -18.03 -0.71
N TYR A 136 -0.36 -18.09 -1.88
CA TYR A 136 -1.82 -18.17 -2.00
C TYR A 136 -2.27 -19.59 -2.31
N ALA A 137 -3.40 -19.97 -1.73
CA ALA A 137 -4.13 -21.19 -2.05
C ALA A 137 -5.64 -20.90 -2.05
N SER A 138 -6.39 -21.68 -2.82
CA SER A 138 -7.85 -21.68 -2.74
C SER A 138 -8.31 -22.73 -1.74
N ASP A 139 -9.28 -22.39 -0.90
CA ASP A 139 -10.01 -23.32 -0.04
C ASP A 139 -11.53 -23.23 -0.28
N SER A 140 -12.34 -23.82 0.60
CA SER A 140 -13.80 -23.81 0.48
C SER A 140 -14.43 -22.43 0.74
N ASP A 141 -13.72 -21.56 1.48
CA ASP A 141 -14.21 -20.26 1.93
C ASP A 141 -13.62 -19.10 1.09
N GLY A 142 -12.61 -19.37 0.26
CA GLY A 142 -12.11 -18.46 -0.76
C GLY A 142 -10.61 -18.53 -0.96
N LEU A 143 -10.01 -17.36 -1.25
CA LEU A 143 -8.57 -17.22 -1.39
C LEU A 143 -7.94 -17.00 -0.01
N VAL A 144 -6.97 -17.86 0.34
CA VAL A 144 -6.22 -17.83 1.59
C VAL A 144 -4.77 -17.46 1.32
N GLY A 145 -4.17 -16.65 2.20
CA GLY A 145 -2.77 -16.24 2.09
C GLY A 145 -1.93 -16.70 3.27
N TYR A 146 -1.00 -17.63 3.05
CA TYR A 146 -0.06 -18.08 4.08
C TYR A 146 1.25 -17.30 4.06
N CYS A 147 1.91 -17.19 5.21
CA CYS A 147 3.23 -16.57 5.27
C CYS A 147 4.29 -17.46 4.56
N GLY A 148 4.92 -16.97 3.49
CA GLY A 148 5.87 -17.76 2.69
C GLY A 148 7.17 -18.16 3.40
N VAL A 149 7.44 -17.63 4.59
CA VAL A 149 8.59 -18.01 5.44
C VAL A 149 8.16 -18.63 6.77
N SER A 150 6.87 -18.93 6.93
CA SER A 150 6.32 -19.57 8.14
C SER A 150 6.76 -18.91 9.46
N CYS A 151 6.76 -17.56 9.50
CA CYS A 151 7.28 -16.83 10.67
C CYS A 151 6.48 -17.04 11.97
N ARG A 152 5.30 -17.65 11.85
CA ARG A 152 4.36 -18.10 12.87
C ARG A 152 3.58 -19.26 12.24
N ASP A 153 2.83 -20.02 13.07
CA ASP A 153 2.01 -21.19 12.70
C ASP A 153 1.69 -21.30 11.19
N GLU A 154 2.14 -22.39 10.58
CA GLU A 154 2.26 -22.58 9.12
C GLU A 154 0.93 -22.50 8.35
N ARG A 155 -0.21 -22.41 9.05
CA ARG A 155 -1.56 -22.47 8.47
C ARG A 155 -2.48 -21.31 8.84
N THR A 156 -1.98 -20.26 9.49
CA THR A 156 -2.81 -19.08 9.74
C THR A 156 -3.04 -18.31 8.44
N ASP A 157 -4.30 -18.04 8.10
CA ASP A 157 -4.64 -17.14 7.00
C ASP A 157 -4.25 -15.70 7.35
N ARG A 158 -3.18 -15.22 6.70
CA ARG A 158 -2.69 -13.85 6.83
C ARG A 158 -3.44 -12.89 5.94
N LEU A 159 -4.13 -13.37 4.92
CA LEU A 159 -4.95 -12.52 4.07
C LEU A 159 -6.21 -12.08 4.82
N ALA A 160 -6.91 -12.99 5.51
CA ALA A 160 -7.99 -12.62 6.43
C ALA A 160 -7.55 -11.60 7.50
N GLU A 161 -6.37 -11.77 8.10
CA GLU A 161 -5.83 -10.80 9.06
C GLU A 161 -5.63 -9.41 8.43
N ILE A 162 -5.16 -9.34 7.18
CA ILE A 162 -5.01 -8.08 6.44
C ILE A 162 -6.38 -7.47 6.13
N ARG A 163 -7.34 -8.26 5.64
CA ARG A 163 -8.72 -7.81 5.37
C ARG A 163 -9.36 -7.21 6.62
N GLU A 164 -9.23 -7.89 7.77
CA GLU A 164 -9.74 -7.38 9.04
C GLU A 164 -9.04 -6.08 9.47
N THR A 165 -7.72 -6.00 9.27
CA THR A 165 -6.95 -4.79 9.58
C THR A 165 -7.41 -3.61 8.73
N VAL A 166 -7.64 -3.81 7.42
CA VAL A 166 -8.15 -2.79 6.50
C VAL A 166 -9.56 -2.37 6.89
N ARG A 167 -10.47 -3.32 7.13
CA ARG A 167 -11.84 -3.07 7.59
C ARG A 167 -11.87 -2.26 8.87
N SER A 168 -11.09 -2.66 9.87
CA SER A 168 -11.01 -1.98 11.17
C SER A 168 -10.49 -0.54 11.02
N LEU A 169 -9.45 -0.33 10.22
CA LEU A 169 -8.94 1.01 9.94
C LEU A 169 -10.00 1.88 9.24
N PHE A 170 -10.69 1.33 8.25
CA PHE A 170 -11.76 2.02 7.54
C PHE A 170 -12.87 2.46 8.49
N ALA A 171 -13.43 1.51 9.26
CA ALA A 171 -14.52 1.76 10.21
C ALA A 171 -14.18 2.84 11.24
N ARG A 172 -12.97 2.81 11.80
CA ARG A 172 -12.52 3.84 12.76
C ARG A 172 -12.29 5.21 12.10
N THR A 173 -11.96 5.24 10.81
CA THR A 173 -11.72 6.49 10.08
C THR A 173 -13.01 7.15 9.61
N TYR A 174 -14.02 6.34 9.30
CA TYR A 174 -15.32 6.77 8.78
C TYR A 174 -16.47 6.13 9.58
N PRO A 175 -16.65 6.50 10.85
CA PRO A 175 -17.63 5.84 11.73
C PRO A 175 -19.09 6.07 11.31
N ASP A 176 -19.36 7.12 10.53
CA ASP A 176 -20.70 7.46 10.04
C ASP A 176 -21.08 6.71 8.75
N GLU A 177 -20.19 5.84 8.25
CA GLU A 177 -20.36 5.15 6.97
C GLU A 177 -20.53 3.64 7.16
N PRO A 178 -21.27 2.96 6.26
CA PRO A 178 -21.35 1.51 6.27
C PRO A 178 -19.95 0.91 6.17
N THR A 179 -19.58 0.08 7.14
CA THR A 179 -18.31 -0.65 7.10
C THR A 179 -18.47 -1.86 6.18
N PRO A 180 -17.63 -2.02 5.15
CA PRO A 180 -17.69 -3.20 4.29
C PRO A 180 -17.35 -4.46 5.10
N GLU A 181 -17.99 -5.57 4.76
CA GLU A 181 -17.56 -6.89 5.26
C GLU A 181 -16.18 -7.24 4.69
N THR A 182 -15.41 -8.09 5.36
CA THR A 182 -14.04 -8.44 4.93
C THR A 182 -14.01 -9.04 3.54
N ASP A 183 -15.02 -9.82 3.18
CA ASP A 183 -15.11 -10.52 1.90
C ASP A 183 -15.75 -9.63 0.81
N ALA A 184 -16.26 -8.46 1.20
CA ALA A 184 -16.79 -7.44 0.31
C ALA A 184 -15.75 -6.35 -0.02
N LEU A 185 -14.52 -6.46 0.50
CA LEU A 185 -13.41 -5.58 0.12
C LEU A 185 -13.09 -5.81 -1.36
N THR A 186 -13.20 -4.75 -2.14
CA THR A 186 -13.07 -4.82 -3.61
C THR A 186 -11.63 -5.03 -4.07
N LEU A 187 -10.65 -4.71 -3.23
CA LEU A 187 -9.23 -4.75 -3.59
C LEU A 187 -8.41 -5.88 -2.96
N LEU A 188 -9.02 -6.78 -2.16
CA LEU A 188 -8.31 -7.80 -1.36
C LEU A 188 -8.91 -9.21 -1.38
#